data_AF-A0A8T0MBJ1-F1
#
_entry.id   AF-A0A8T0MBJ1-F1
#
_cell.length_a   1.000
_cell.length_b   1.000
_cell.length_c   1.000
_cell.angle_alpha   90.00
_cell.angle_beta   90.00
_cell.angle_gamma   90.00
#
_symmetry.space_group_name_H-M   'P 1'
#
loop_
_entity.id
_entity.type
_entity.pdbx_description
1 polymer ?
#
loop_
_entity_poly.entity_id
_entity_poly.type
_entity_poly.pdbx_seq_one_letter_code
_entity_poly.pdbx_strand_id
1 'polypeptide(L)'
;MEGDSTNLDAAIESLLNVEKQMRLAGDVAATRKAVIDIVELCYKAGAWKTLNDQIVLLSKRRGQLKQAITAMVQKAMEYIDLTPDMDTRIELIKTLSSVSAGKIYVEIERARLIKRLAKIKEEQGKIDEAADLMQEVAVETFGSMAKTEKIAFILEQVRLCLDRQDYVRAQILSRKISTRVFDADPSKEKKKPKGDSIVQDAPAEIPSLLELKRIYYELMIRYYSHNNDYLEICRCYKAIYDIPAIKEDPAKWIPILRKICWYLVLAPHDPMQSSLLNATLEDKNLSEIPNFRCSCMFSKLRYRNSWRAYILITIYPFLSK
;
A
#
# COMPACT_ATOMS: atom_id res chain seq x y z
N MET A 1 23.74 -8.53 -37.90
CA MET A 1 22.57 -8.27 -37.03
C MET A 1 21.46 -7.48 -37.73
N GLU A 2 21.61 -7.03 -38.98
CA GLU A 2 20.55 -6.26 -39.70
C GLU A 2 19.47 -7.13 -40.38
N GLY A 3 19.69 -8.45 -40.51
CA GLY A 3 18.74 -9.37 -41.15
C GLY A 3 17.59 -9.82 -40.24
N ASP A 4 17.77 -9.82 -38.91
CA ASP A 4 16.70 -10.19 -37.98
C ASP A 4 15.74 -9.03 -37.69
N SER A 5 16.24 -7.78 -37.70
CA SER A 5 15.40 -6.59 -37.50
C SER A 5 14.45 -6.34 -38.68
N THR A 6 14.93 -6.54 -39.91
CA THR A 6 14.10 -6.41 -41.13
C THR A 6 13.00 -7.48 -41.20
N ASN A 7 13.29 -8.70 -40.76
CA ASN A 7 12.26 -9.74 -40.64
C ASN A 7 11.25 -9.45 -39.52
N LEU A 8 11.69 -8.88 -38.40
CA LEU A 8 10.81 -8.47 -37.30
C LEU A 8 9.84 -7.37 -37.74
N ASP A 9 10.33 -6.32 -38.39
CA ASP A 9 9.51 -5.21 -38.86
C ASP A 9 8.47 -5.67 -39.89
N ALA A 10 8.86 -6.54 -40.84
CA ALA A 10 7.93 -7.14 -41.79
C ALA A 10 6.86 -8.02 -41.12
N ALA A 11 7.24 -8.79 -40.08
CA ALA A 11 6.30 -9.61 -39.32
C ALA A 11 5.32 -8.74 -38.51
N ILE A 12 5.80 -7.66 -37.90
CA ILE A 12 4.98 -6.67 -37.20
C ILE A 12 4.00 -6.02 -38.17
N GLU A 13 4.45 -5.56 -39.34
CA GLU A 13 3.58 -4.97 -40.37
C GLU A 13 2.48 -5.92 -40.83
N SER A 14 2.82 -7.19 -41.03
CA SER A 14 1.85 -8.25 -41.35
C SER A 14 0.78 -8.38 -40.25
N LEU A 15 1.18 -8.46 -38.99
CA LEU A 15 0.23 -8.54 -37.86
C LEU A 15 -0.56 -7.25 -37.66
N LEU A 16 0.01 -6.07 -37.93
CA LEU A 16 -0.70 -4.80 -37.88
C LEU A 16 -1.78 -4.69 -38.97
N ASN A 17 -1.58 -5.34 -40.11
CA ASN A 17 -2.58 -5.45 -41.17
C ASN A 17 -3.71 -6.40 -40.76
N VAL A 18 -3.39 -7.55 -40.15
CA VAL A 18 -4.38 -8.47 -39.58
C VAL A 18 -5.18 -7.77 -38.49
N GLU A 19 -4.53 -7.09 -37.54
CA GLU A 19 -5.18 -6.29 -36.50
C GLU A 19 -6.16 -5.27 -37.10
N LYS A 20 -5.75 -4.55 -38.15
CA LYS A 20 -6.59 -3.58 -38.83
C LYS A 20 -7.83 -4.24 -39.46
N GLN A 21 -7.68 -5.39 -40.11
CA GLN A 21 -8.81 -6.11 -40.72
C GLN A 21 -9.78 -6.62 -39.65
N MET A 22 -9.28 -7.27 -38.60
CA MET A 22 -10.12 -7.83 -37.53
C MET A 22 -10.82 -6.74 -36.72
N ARG A 23 -10.15 -5.60 -36.51
CA ARG A 23 -10.75 -4.42 -35.86
C ARG A 23 -11.88 -3.81 -36.70
N LEU A 24 -11.71 -3.71 -38.02
CA LEU A 24 -12.77 -3.25 -38.92
C LEU A 24 -13.93 -4.24 -39.01
N ALA A 25 -13.65 -5.54 -38.87
CA ALA A 25 -14.65 -6.60 -38.79
C ALA A 25 -15.38 -6.64 -37.44
N GLY A 26 -14.89 -5.94 -36.41
CA GLY A 26 -15.48 -5.93 -35.06
C GLY A 26 -15.20 -7.20 -34.25
N ASP A 27 -14.27 -8.06 -34.68
CA ASP A 27 -13.91 -9.27 -33.95
C ASP A 27 -12.97 -8.95 -32.78
N VAL A 28 -13.55 -8.93 -31.58
CA VAL A 28 -12.82 -8.63 -30.33
C VAL A 28 -11.76 -9.68 -30.02
N ALA A 29 -12.05 -10.96 -30.25
CA ALA A 29 -11.15 -12.05 -29.88
C ALA A 29 -9.93 -12.08 -30.77
N ALA A 30 -10.13 -11.96 -32.09
CA ALA A 30 -9.03 -11.93 -33.04
C ALA A 30 -8.20 -10.64 -32.93
N THR A 31 -8.84 -9.48 -32.71
CA THR A 31 -8.11 -8.22 -32.49
C THR A 31 -7.24 -8.30 -31.23
N ARG A 32 -7.78 -8.86 -30.13
CA ARG A 32 -7.01 -9.10 -28.91
C ARG A 32 -5.81 -10.01 -29.17
N LYS A 33 -6.01 -11.12 -29.89
CA LYS A 33 -4.95 -12.07 -30.20
C LYS A 33 -3.85 -11.43 -31.06
N ALA A 34 -4.21 -10.73 -32.13
CA ALA A 34 -3.25 -10.04 -32.99
C ALA A 34 -2.41 -9.02 -32.21
N VAL A 35 -3.02 -8.26 -31.29
CA VAL A 35 -2.31 -7.32 -30.42
C VAL A 35 -1.37 -8.02 -29.44
N ILE A 36 -1.80 -9.14 -28.83
CA ILE A 36 -0.93 -9.95 -27.96
C ILE A 36 0.25 -10.52 -28.76
N ASP A 37 -0.01 -11.05 -29.96
CA ASP A 37 1.01 -11.64 -30.82
C ASP A 37 2.07 -10.60 -31.22
N ILE A 38 1.69 -9.34 -31.49
CA ILE A 38 2.64 -8.24 -31.75
C ILE A 38 3.56 -8.00 -30.54
N VAL A 39 2.99 -7.93 -29.34
CA VAL A 39 3.76 -7.72 -28.09
C VAL A 39 4.69 -8.91 -27.84
N GLU A 40 4.20 -10.15 -28.06
CA GLU A 40 4.98 -11.37 -27.91
C GLU A 40 6.14 -11.46 -28.90
N LEU A 41 5.95 -11.07 -30.16
CA LEU A 41 7.02 -11.03 -31.15
C LEU A 41 8.11 -10.04 -30.76
N CYS A 42 7.73 -8.82 -30.34
CA CYS A 42 8.70 -7.81 -29.91
C CYS A 42 9.49 -8.28 -28.68
N TYR A 43 8.82 -8.96 -27.74
CA TYR A 43 9.47 -9.56 -26.57
C TYR A 43 10.45 -10.69 -26.96
N LYS A 44 10.04 -11.63 -27.81
CA LYS A 44 10.89 -12.74 -28.28
C LYS A 44 12.13 -12.26 -29.03
N ALA A 45 12.02 -11.15 -29.75
CA ALA A 45 13.15 -10.54 -30.44
C ALA A 45 14.06 -9.68 -29.52
N GLY A 46 13.68 -9.46 -28.26
CA GLY A 46 14.41 -8.59 -27.33
C GLY A 46 14.38 -7.10 -27.71
N ALA A 47 13.51 -6.70 -28.63
CA ALA A 47 13.44 -5.35 -29.18
C ALA A 47 12.52 -4.45 -28.33
N TRP A 48 12.97 -4.09 -27.12
CA TRP A 48 12.18 -3.32 -26.15
C TRP A 48 11.77 -1.91 -26.61
N LYS A 49 12.61 -1.26 -27.41
CA LYS A 49 12.29 0.06 -28.00
C LYS A 49 11.14 -0.06 -29.00
N THR A 50 11.24 -1.01 -29.93
CA THR A 50 10.17 -1.32 -30.88
C THR A 50 8.89 -1.72 -30.17
N LEU A 51 8.97 -2.50 -29.08
CA LEU A 51 7.82 -2.83 -28.25
C LEU A 51 7.11 -1.56 -27.72
N ASN A 52 7.86 -0.63 -27.13
CA ASN A 52 7.32 0.62 -26.61
C ASN A 52 6.63 1.44 -27.71
N ASP A 53 7.25 1.54 -28.88
CA ASP A 53 6.69 2.25 -30.03
C ASP A 53 5.39 1.61 -30.52
N GLN A 54 5.33 0.28 -30.60
CA GLN A 54 4.12 -0.45 -30.99
C GLN A 54 2.99 -0.28 -29.96
N ILE A 55 3.30 -0.31 -28.66
CA ILE A 55 2.32 -0.08 -27.59
C ILE A 55 1.72 1.33 -27.73
N VAL A 56 2.58 2.35 -27.93
CA VAL A 56 2.12 3.74 -28.13
C VAL A 56 1.25 3.84 -29.39
N LEU A 57 1.71 3.26 -30.50
CA LEU A 57 0.99 3.27 -31.78
C LEU A 57 -0.40 2.64 -31.65
N LEU A 58 -0.48 1.40 -31.16
CA LEU A 58 -1.73 0.66 -31.00
C LEU A 58 -2.70 1.37 -30.05
N SER A 59 -2.17 2.05 -29.03
CA SER A 59 -2.99 2.80 -28.08
C SER A 59 -3.58 4.10 -28.62
N LYS A 60 -2.92 4.72 -29.61
CA LYS A 60 -3.33 5.97 -30.28
C LYS A 60 -4.17 5.73 -31.53
N ARG A 61 -4.28 4.47 -31.99
CA ARG A 61 -5.08 4.11 -33.18
C ARG A 61 -6.56 4.48 -32.97
N ARG A 62 -7.12 5.21 -33.94
CA ARG A 62 -8.52 5.61 -33.93
C ARG A 62 -9.44 4.39 -34.07
N GLY A 63 -10.36 4.23 -33.12
CA GLY A 63 -11.32 3.13 -33.11
C GLY A 63 -10.75 1.80 -32.64
N GLN A 64 -9.68 1.82 -31.84
CA GLN A 64 -9.19 0.60 -31.20
C GLN A 64 -10.15 0.12 -30.10
N LEU A 65 -10.30 -1.21 -30.00
CA LEU A 65 -11.18 -1.85 -29.02
C LEU A 65 -10.58 -1.76 -27.60
N LYS A 66 -11.42 -1.41 -26.63
CA LYS A 66 -11.01 -1.27 -25.21
C LYS A 66 -10.40 -2.57 -24.67
N GLN A 67 -11.02 -3.70 -24.98
CA GLN A 67 -10.55 -5.04 -24.55
C GLN A 67 -9.17 -5.38 -25.13
N ALA A 68 -8.87 -4.93 -26.36
CA ALA A 68 -7.57 -5.15 -26.98
C ALA A 68 -6.48 -4.34 -26.28
N ILE A 69 -6.76 -3.08 -25.92
CA ILE A 69 -5.82 -2.24 -25.15
C ILE A 69 -5.60 -2.82 -23.75
N THR A 70 -6.66 -3.24 -23.04
CA THR A 70 -6.51 -3.86 -21.72
C THR A 70 -5.64 -5.11 -21.79
N ALA A 71 -5.89 -5.99 -22.77
CA ALA A 71 -5.10 -7.21 -22.95
C ALA A 71 -3.63 -6.92 -23.30
N MET A 72 -3.38 -5.91 -24.13
CA MET A 72 -2.04 -5.45 -24.48
C MET A 72 -1.27 -5.01 -23.23
N VAL A 73 -1.89 -4.15 -22.40
CA VAL A 73 -1.26 -3.61 -21.18
C VAL A 73 -1.01 -4.74 -20.18
N GLN A 74 -1.99 -5.62 -19.95
CA GLN A 74 -1.83 -6.77 -19.04
C GLN A 74 -0.70 -7.70 -19.49
N LYS A 75 -0.61 -8.00 -20.80
CA LYS A 75 0.48 -8.83 -21.33
C LYS A 75 1.84 -8.15 -21.19
N ALA A 76 1.92 -6.85 -21.49
CA ALA A 76 3.15 -6.09 -21.32
C ALA A 76 3.60 -5.99 -19.85
N MET A 77 2.67 -6.01 -18.89
CA MET A 77 2.97 -6.03 -17.46
C MET A 77 3.68 -7.31 -17.01
N GLU A 78 3.37 -8.47 -17.62
CA GLU A 78 4.05 -9.74 -17.33
C GLU A 78 5.54 -9.70 -17.69
N TYR A 79 5.90 -8.92 -18.72
CA TYR A 79 7.27 -8.82 -19.21
C TYR A 79 8.16 -7.88 -18.39
N ILE A 80 7.59 -7.03 -17.54
CA ILE A 80 8.34 -6.07 -16.70
C ILE A 80 9.33 -6.79 -15.78
N ASP A 81 8.94 -7.96 -15.27
CA ASP A 81 9.77 -8.74 -14.34
C ASP A 81 10.87 -9.53 -15.06
N LEU A 82 10.72 -9.74 -16.38
CA LEU A 82 11.63 -10.48 -17.24
C LEU A 82 12.63 -9.58 -17.99
N THR A 83 12.56 -8.25 -17.79
CA THR A 83 13.48 -7.31 -18.44
C THR A 83 14.92 -7.53 -17.93
N PRO A 84 15.91 -7.52 -18.83
CA PRO A 84 17.31 -7.76 -18.47
C PRO A 84 17.95 -6.58 -17.72
N ASP A 85 17.49 -5.36 -17.96
CA ASP A 85 18.12 -4.14 -17.47
C ASP A 85 17.13 -3.20 -16.75
N MET A 86 17.62 -2.47 -15.74
CA MET A 86 16.80 -1.58 -14.93
C MET A 86 16.29 -0.36 -15.71
N ASP A 87 17.05 0.18 -16.66
CA ASP A 87 16.61 1.32 -17.46
C ASP A 87 15.51 0.89 -18.44
N THR A 88 15.66 -0.28 -19.07
CA THR A 88 14.61 -0.84 -19.94
C THR A 88 13.31 -1.10 -19.18
N ARG A 89 13.40 -1.54 -17.92
CA ARG A 89 12.25 -1.71 -17.03
C ARG A 89 11.54 -0.37 -16.78
N ILE A 90 12.31 0.67 -16.46
CA ILE A 90 11.77 2.01 -16.19
C ILE A 90 11.11 2.60 -17.44
N GLU A 91 11.72 2.45 -18.63
CA GLU A 91 11.16 2.92 -19.89
C GLU A 91 9.83 2.23 -20.24
N LEU A 92 9.75 0.90 -20.08
CA LEU A 92 8.51 0.15 -20.31
C LEU A 92 7.40 0.59 -19.34
N ILE A 93 7.72 0.73 -18.05
CA ILE A 93 6.74 1.19 -17.04
C ILE A 93 6.25 2.61 -17.35
N LYS A 94 7.15 3.53 -17.71
CA LYS A 94 6.77 4.91 -18.11
C LYS A 94 5.87 4.91 -19.33
N THR A 95 6.19 4.10 -20.34
CA THR A 95 5.39 3.97 -21.56
C THR A 95 3.99 3.45 -21.25
N LEU A 96 3.87 2.37 -20.46
CA LEU A 96 2.59 1.82 -20.04
C LEU A 96 1.78 2.78 -19.16
N SER A 97 2.44 3.53 -18.28
CA SER A 97 1.80 4.58 -17.46
C SER A 97 1.23 5.71 -18.31
N SER A 98 1.99 6.18 -19.31
CA SER A 98 1.53 7.21 -20.26
C SER A 98 0.34 6.71 -21.09
N VAL A 99 0.40 5.47 -21.56
CA VAL A 99 -0.64 4.87 -22.40
C VAL A 99 -1.93 4.59 -21.63
N SER A 100 -1.84 4.34 -20.33
CA SER A 100 -2.99 4.11 -19.44
C SER A 100 -3.58 5.39 -18.85
N ALA A 101 -2.88 6.52 -18.93
CA ALA A 101 -3.38 7.81 -18.46
C ALA A 101 -4.68 8.23 -19.19
N GLY A 102 -5.70 8.61 -18.43
CA GLY A 102 -7.00 9.06 -18.95
C GLY A 102 -7.93 7.95 -19.45
N LYS A 103 -7.59 6.66 -19.27
CA LYS A 103 -8.42 5.52 -19.69
C LYS A 103 -8.98 4.77 -18.49
N ILE A 104 -10.26 5.01 -18.19
CA ILE A 104 -11.00 4.44 -17.03
C ILE A 104 -10.86 2.90 -16.93
N TYR A 105 -10.77 2.21 -18.07
CA TYR A 105 -10.74 0.74 -18.13
C TYR A 105 -9.35 0.11 -17.89
N VAL A 106 -8.30 0.91 -17.68
CA VAL A 106 -6.93 0.45 -17.34
C VAL A 106 -6.34 1.21 -16.14
N GLU A 107 -7.18 1.83 -15.31
CA GLU A 107 -6.73 2.61 -14.14
C GLU A 107 -6.12 1.74 -13.04
N ILE A 108 -6.60 0.50 -12.88
CA ILE A 108 -6.06 -0.45 -11.89
C ILE A 108 -4.63 -0.86 -12.30
N GLU A 109 -4.45 -1.21 -13.58
CA GLU A 109 -3.16 -1.52 -14.16
C GLU A 109 -2.19 -0.35 -14.01
N ARG A 110 -2.65 0.89 -14.27
CA ARG A 110 -1.86 2.11 -14.04
C ARG A 110 -1.42 2.25 -12.59
N ALA A 111 -2.32 2.05 -11.63
CA ALA A 111 -1.98 2.14 -10.21
C ALA A 111 -0.89 1.13 -9.81
N ARG A 112 -1.01 -0.12 -10.28
CA ARG A 112 -0.01 -1.17 -10.03
C ARG A 112 1.35 -0.84 -10.67
N LEU A 113 1.36 -0.29 -11.88
CA LEU A 113 2.57 0.17 -12.56
C LEU A 113 3.25 1.32 -11.80
N ILE A 114 2.48 2.29 -11.33
CA ILE A 114 3.00 3.42 -10.55
C ILE A 114 3.58 2.95 -9.22
N LYS A 115 2.94 1.99 -8.55
CA LYS A 115 3.49 1.37 -7.33
C LYS A 115 4.85 0.72 -7.59
N ARG A 116 4.99 -0.03 -8.68
CA ARG A 116 6.28 -0.63 -9.09
C ARG A 116 7.32 0.43 -9.39
N LEU A 117 6.95 1.49 -10.11
CA LEU A 117 7.86 2.61 -10.43
C LEU A 117 8.35 3.32 -9.16
N ALA A 118 7.44 3.59 -8.22
CA ALA A 118 7.75 4.23 -6.95
C ALA A 118 8.75 3.41 -6.12
N LYS A 119 8.59 2.08 -6.08
CA LYS A 119 9.55 1.18 -5.41
C LYS A 119 10.94 1.26 -6.03
N ILE A 120 11.04 1.26 -7.37
CA ILE A 120 12.33 1.41 -8.06
C ILE A 120 12.96 2.78 -7.73
N LYS A 121 12.17 3.85 -7.68
CA LYS A 121 12.66 5.20 -7.33
C LYS A 121 13.11 5.28 -5.88
N GLU A 122 12.44 4.60 -4.97
CA GLU A 122 12.82 4.48 -3.57
C GLU A 122 14.15 3.73 -3.41
N GLU A 123 14.33 2.61 -4.13
CA GLU A 123 15.60 1.86 -4.16
C GLU A 123 16.77 2.72 -4.70
N GLN A 124 16.47 3.69 -5.57
CA GLN A 124 17.41 4.70 -6.06
C GLN A 124 17.64 5.87 -5.08
N GLY A 125 17.00 5.87 -3.90
CA GLY A 125 17.06 6.94 -2.90
C GLY A 125 16.24 8.18 -3.24
N LYS A 126 15.42 8.14 -4.30
CA LYS A 126 14.59 9.27 -4.78
C LYS A 126 13.19 9.23 -4.15
N ILE A 127 13.14 9.41 -2.84
CA ILE A 127 11.90 9.30 -2.05
C ILE A 127 10.89 10.41 -2.46
N ASP A 128 11.37 11.61 -2.75
CA ASP A 128 10.51 12.74 -3.17
C ASP A 128 9.73 12.42 -4.45
N GLU A 129 10.45 11.98 -5.49
CA GLU A 129 9.85 11.57 -6.77
C GLU A 129 8.89 10.39 -6.59
N ALA A 130 9.24 9.41 -5.75
CA ALA A 130 8.37 8.26 -5.46
C ALA A 130 7.06 8.69 -4.77
N ALA A 131 7.14 9.62 -3.81
CA ALA A 131 5.98 10.14 -3.10
C ALA A 131 5.05 10.93 -4.03
N ASP A 132 5.60 11.79 -4.89
CA ASP A 132 4.80 12.57 -5.84
C ASP A 132 4.09 11.67 -6.88
N LEU A 133 4.81 10.69 -7.45
CA LEU A 133 4.23 9.71 -8.38
C LEU A 133 3.06 8.94 -7.76
N MET A 134 3.22 8.48 -6.51
CA MET A 134 2.16 7.75 -5.81
C MET A 134 0.95 8.63 -5.50
N GLN A 135 1.14 9.94 -5.27
CA GLN A 135 0.07 10.89 -4.97
C GLN A 135 -0.80 11.24 -6.19
N GLU A 136 -0.29 11.10 -7.41
CA GLU A 136 -1.07 11.34 -8.64
C GLU A 136 -2.24 10.35 -8.81
N VAL A 137 -2.20 9.20 -8.11
CA VAL A 137 -3.21 8.15 -8.22
C VAL A 137 -4.16 8.17 -7.02
N ALA A 138 -5.38 8.64 -7.24
CA ALA A 138 -6.45 8.64 -6.26
C ALA A 138 -7.24 7.31 -6.28
N VAL A 139 -6.64 6.25 -5.73
CA VAL A 139 -7.20 4.88 -5.70
C VAL A 139 -8.54 4.77 -4.97
N GLU A 140 -8.88 5.74 -4.13
CA GLU A 140 -10.17 5.81 -3.44
C GLU A 140 -11.35 5.89 -4.42
N THR A 141 -11.14 6.47 -5.60
CA THR A 141 -12.18 6.67 -6.62
C THR A 141 -12.46 5.42 -7.46
N PHE A 142 -11.56 4.42 -7.44
CA PHE A 142 -11.65 3.25 -8.31
C PHE A 142 -12.71 2.25 -7.84
N GLY A 143 -13.90 2.25 -8.44
CA GLY A 143 -14.99 1.36 -8.03
C GLY A 143 -14.68 -0.14 -8.10
N SER A 144 -13.83 -0.57 -9.04
CA SER A 144 -13.50 -1.97 -9.35
C SER A 144 -12.26 -2.51 -8.65
N MET A 145 -11.53 -1.69 -7.88
CA MET A 145 -10.34 -2.14 -7.15
C MET A 145 -10.72 -2.79 -5.81
N ALA A 146 -10.08 -3.91 -5.46
CA ALA A 146 -10.28 -4.58 -4.18
C ALA A 146 -10.04 -3.64 -2.98
N LYS A 147 -10.87 -3.77 -1.94
CA LYS A 147 -10.77 -2.92 -0.73
C LYS A 147 -9.41 -3.03 -0.05
N THR A 148 -8.88 -4.25 0.08
CA THR A 148 -7.56 -4.50 0.68
C THR A 148 -6.45 -3.86 -0.13
N GLU A 149 -6.53 -3.92 -1.46
CA GLU A 149 -5.56 -3.28 -2.37
C GLU A 149 -5.59 -1.76 -2.25
N LYS A 150 -6.78 -1.15 -2.18
CA LYS A 150 -6.92 0.30 -1.92
C LYS A 150 -6.28 0.72 -0.61
N ILE A 151 -6.57 -0.01 0.47
CA ILE A 151 -6.00 0.29 1.79
C ILE A 151 -4.48 0.18 1.74
N ALA A 152 -3.95 -0.92 1.20
CA ALA A 152 -2.51 -1.12 1.07
C ALA A 152 -1.84 0.00 0.26
N PHE A 153 -2.48 0.46 -0.83
CA PHE A 153 -1.96 1.56 -1.64
C PHE A 153 -1.95 2.89 -0.88
N ILE A 154 -3.02 3.22 -0.14
CA ILE A 154 -3.08 4.46 0.67
C ILE A 154 -2.07 4.40 1.82
N LEU A 155 -1.88 3.23 2.46
CA LEU A 155 -0.85 3.06 3.48
C LEU A 155 0.55 3.30 2.94
N GLU A 156 0.82 2.84 1.72
CA GLU A 156 2.09 3.09 1.04
C GLU A 156 2.30 4.59 0.77
N GLN A 157 1.25 5.29 0.33
CA GLN A 157 1.29 6.76 0.18
C GLN A 157 1.62 7.45 1.51
N VAL A 158 0.99 7.01 2.61
CA VAL A 158 1.26 7.56 3.96
C VAL A 158 2.70 7.29 4.36
N ARG A 159 3.23 6.08 4.13
CA ARG A 159 4.63 5.73 4.44
C ARG A 159 5.62 6.66 3.73
N LEU A 160 5.48 6.81 2.42
CA LEU A 160 6.34 7.67 1.62
C LEU A 160 6.24 9.14 2.04
N CYS A 161 5.05 9.63 2.40
CA CYS A 161 4.90 10.98 2.94
C CYS A 161 5.61 11.16 4.29
N LEU A 162 5.56 10.16 5.16
CA LEU A 162 6.26 10.20 6.45
C LEU A 162 7.79 10.15 6.27
N ASP A 163 8.28 9.37 5.30
CA ASP A 163 9.71 9.33 4.96
C ASP A 163 10.18 10.66 4.35
N ARG A 164 9.32 11.34 3.60
CA ARG A 164 9.53 12.73 3.12
C ARG A 164 9.36 13.80 4.20
N GLN A 165 8.94 13.43 5.43
CA GLN A 165 8.59 14.38 6.49
C GLN A 165 7.41 15.32 6.14
N ASP A 166 6.55 14.94 5.20
CA ASP A 166 5.32 15.66 4.88
C ASP A 166 4.16 15.16 5.75
N TYR A 167 4.18 15.58 7.01
CA TYR A 167 3.22 15.16 8.02
C TYR A 167 1.79 15.63 7.72
N VAL A 168 1.62 16.81 7.12
CA VAL A 168 0.30 17.34 6.77
C VAL A 168 -0.38 16.45 5.73
N ARG A 169 0.33 16.08 4.65
CA ARG A 169 -0.22 15.16 3.65
C ARG A 169 -0.42 13.76 4.22
N ALA A 170 0.49 13.26 5.05
CA ALA A 170 0.33 11.98 5.72
C ALA A 170 -0.97 11.91 6.56
N GLN A 171 -1.31 12.99 7.28
CA GLN A 171 -2.56 13.08 8.05
C GLN A 171 -3.81 13.12 7.16
N ILE A 172 -3.76 13.85 6.03
CA ILE A 172 -4.87 13.92 5.08
C ILE A 172 -5.14 12.54 4.47
N LEU A 173 -4.08 11.84 4.07
CA LEU A 173 -4.18 10.50 3.49
C LEU A 173 -4.66 9.47 4.50
N SER A 174 -4.18 9.51 5.75
CA SER A 174 -4.60 8.55 6.78
C SER A 174 -6.08 8.65 7.13
N ARG A 175 -6.67 9.85 7.04
CA ARG A 175 -8.13 10.07 7.22
C ARG A 175 -8.99 9.47 6.09
N LYS A 176 -8.40 9.17 4.93
CA LYS A 176 -9.12 8.47 3.85
C LYS A 176 -9.43 7.00 4.22
N ILE A 177 -8.67 6.43 5.15
CA ILE A 177 -8.91 5.08 5.65
C ILE A 177 -9.83 5.18 6.86
N SER A 178 -11.03 4.61 6.75
CA SER A 178 -11.94 4.50 7.89
C SER A 178 -11.50 3.37 8.81
N THR A 179 -11.25 3.67 10.09
CA THR A 179 -10.82 2.68 11.09
C THR A 179 -11.84 1.56 11.31
N ARG A 180 -13.13 1.81 11.01
CA ARG A 180 -14.21 0.81 11.05
C ARG A 180 -14.00 -0.33 10.06
N VAL A 181 -13.24 -0.11 8.98
CA VAL A 181 -12.98 -1.12 7.96
C VAL A 181 -12.14 -2.26 8.54
N PHE A 182 -11.34 -2.00 9.57
CA PHE A 182 -10.50 -3.00 10.22
C PHE A 182 -11.21 -3.84 11.28
N ASP A 183 -12.42 -3.46 11.69
CA ASP A 183 -13.24 -4.20 12.66
C ASP A 183 -14.36 -4.99 11.96
N ALA A 184 -14.43 -4.92 10.63
CA ALA A 184 -15.36 -5.71 9.85
C ALA A 184 -14.89 -7.17 9.81
N ASP A 185 -15.66 -8.07 10.44
CA ASP A 185 -15.44 -9.51 10.35
C ASP A 185 -15.38 -9.95 8.87
N PRO A 186 -14.37 -10.72 8.44
CA PRO A 186 -14.34 -11.29 7.09
C PRO A 186 -15.54 -12.23 6.81
N SER A 187 -16.24 -12.69 7.86
CA SER A 187 -17.45 -13.51 7.77
C SER A 187 -18.73 -12.73 7.43
N LYS A 188 -18.69 -11.39 7.45
CA LYS A 188 -19.82 -10.52 7.10
C LYS A 188 -19.76 -9.97 5.68
N GLU A 189 -18.87 -10.48 4.82
CA GLU A 189 -19.02 -10.32 3.36
C GLU A 189 -20.16 -11.24 2.84
N LYS A 190 -21.39 -10.95 3.30
CA LYS A 190 -22.59 -11.53 2.74
C LYS A 190 -22.80 -11.01 1.32
N LYS A 191 -22.72 -11.96 0.38
CA LYS A 191 -23.21 -11.96 -1.01
C LYS A 191 -22.42 -11.06 -1.98
N LYS A 192 -21.73 -11.73 -2.92
CA LYS A 192 -21.40 -11.19 -4.24
C LYS A 192 -22.63 -10.46 -4.79
N PRO A 193 -22.60 -9.14 -5.04
CA PRO A 193 -23.66 -8.51 -5.83
C PRO A 193 -23.63 -9.15 -7.22
N LYS A 194 -24.75 -9.78 -7.61
CA LYS A 194 -25.01 -10.13 -9.00
C LYS A 194 -25.19 -8.83 -9.76
N GLY A 195 -24.16 -8.43 -10.49
CA GLY A 195 -24.14 -7.29 -11.39
C GLY A 195 -22.72 -7.17 -11.93
N ASP A 196 -22.56 -6.82 -13.20
CA ASP A 196 -21.30 -6.78 -13.96
C ASP A 196 -20.27 -5.74 -13.46
N SER A 197 -20.05 -5.64 -12.15
CA SER A 197 -18.91 -4.96 -11.55
C SER A 197 -17.84 -6.02 -11.30
N ILE A 198 -16.97 -6.22 -12.29
CA ILE A 198 -15.78 -7.06 -12.17
C ILE A 198 -14.85 -6.34 -11.17
N VAL A 199 -14.97 -6.67 -9.89
CA VAL A 199 -13.97 -6.30 -8.89
C VAL A 199 -12.75 -7.17 -9.19
N GLN A 200 -11.61 -6.55 -9.46
CA GLN A 200 -10.37 -7.32 -9.61
C GLN A 200 -9.96 -7.85 -8.23
N ASP A 201 -9.70 -9.15 -8.15
CA ASP A 201 -9.19 -9.76 -6.93
C ASP A 201 -7.83 -9.14 -6.58
N ALA A 202 -7.61 -8.98 -5.27
CA ALA A 202 -6.36 -8.47 -4.73
C ALA A 202 -5.21 -9.44 -5.12
N PRO A 203 -4.09 -8.94 -5.66
CA PRO A 203 -2.88 -9.74 -5.84
C PRO A 203 -2.51 -10.50 -4.56
N ALA A 204 -2.07 -11.76 -4.69
CA ALA A 204 -1.71 -12.65 -3.57
C ALA A 204 -0.61 -12.11 -2.65
N GLU A 205 0.12 -11.08 -3.09
CA GLU A 205 1.18 -10.39 -2.34
C GLU A 205 0.64 -9.38 -1.31
N ILE A 206 -0.66 -9.07 -1.30
CA ILE A 206 -1.25 -8.07 -0.41
C ILE A 206 -1.47 -8.66 0.99
N PRO A 207 -0.99 -8.00 2.06
CA PRO A 207 -1.19 -8.45 3.43
C PRO A 207 -2.67 -8.60 3.81
N SER A 208 -2.94 -9.49 4.75
CA SER A 208 -4.28 -9.67 5.30
C SER A 208 -4.81 -8.38 5.94
N LEU A 209 -6.14 -8.25 6.07
CA LEU A 209 -6.76 -7.06 6.67
C LEU A 209 -6.21 -6.75 8.08
N LEU A 210 -5.86 -7.78 8.84
CA LEU A 210 -5.28 -7.66 10.18
C LEU A 210 -3.84 -7.13 10.14
N GLU A 211 -3.04 -7.54 9.16
CA GLU A 211 -1.69 -7.01 8.95
C GLU A 211 -1.75 -5.55 8.47
N LEU A 212 -2.70 -5.23 7.58
CA LEU A 212 -2.93 -3.83 7.16
C LEU A 212 -3.36 -2.95 8.34
N LYS A 213 -4.18 -3.48 9.27
CA LYS A 213 -4.54 -2.79 10.52
C LYS A 213 -3.29 -2.49 11.35
N ARG A 214 -2.38 -3.48 11.49
CA ARG A 214 -1.12 -3.31 12.22
C ARG A 214 -0.23 -2.25 11.56
N ILE A 215 -0.01 -2.34 10.24
CA ILE A 215 0.81 -1.37 9.47
C ILE A 215 0.24 0.04 9.61
N TYR A 216 -1.09 0.20 9.50
CA TYR A 216 -1.76 1.48 9.70
C TYR A 216 -1.39 2.11 11.05
N TYR A 217 -1.56 1.37 12.15
CA TYR A 217 -1.27 1.91 13.48
C TYR A 217 0.22 2.15 13.71
N GLU A 218 1.11 1.34 13.14
CA GLU A 218 2.56 1.58 13.19
C GLU A 218 2.95 2.90 12.50
N LEU A 219 2.37 3.20 11.32
CA LEU A 219 2.57 4.48 10.63
C LEU A 219 1.97 5.64 11.42
N MET A 220 0.78 5.47 12.02
CA MET A 220 0.16 6.51 12.85
C MET A 220 0.97 6.80 14.12
N ILE A 221 1.59 5.79 14.74
CA ILE A 221 2.51 6.00 15.86
C ILE A 221 3.69 6.88 15.43
N ARG A 222 4.27 6.62 14.25
CA ARG A 222 5.37 7.43 13.71
C ARG A 222 4.94 8.88 13.48
N TYR A 223 3.73 9.10 12.98
CA TYR A 223 3.13 10.42 12.83
C TYR A 223 2.93 11.13 14.19
N TYR A 224 2.23 10.50 15.14
CA TYR A 224 1.93 11.11 16.44
C TYR A 224 3.18 11.30 17.31
N SER A 225 4.21 10.45 17.14
CA SER A 225 5.50 10.62 17.80
C SER A 225 6.22 11.89 17.38
N HIS A 226 6.02 12.36 16.14
CA HIS A 226 6.55 13.65 15.70
C HIS A 226 5.79 14.82 16.36
N ASN A 227 4.48 14.69 16.53
CA ASN A 227 3.64 15.73 17.14
C ASN A 227 3.66 15.72 18.69
N ASN A 228 4.31 14.74 19.31
CA ASN A 228 4.29 14.49 20.77
C ASN A 228 2.88 14.27 21.35
N ASP A 229 1.95 13.75 20.54
CA ASP A 229 0.58 13.42 20.97
C ASP A 229 0.54 12.05 21.67
N TYR A 230 1.04 11.99 22.91
CA TYR A 230 1.17 10.73 23.66
C TYR A 230 -0.15 9.98 23.90
N LEU A 231 -1.27 10.71 24.01
CA LEU A 231 -2.60 10.12 24.18
C LEU A 231 -3.02 9.30 22.95
N GLU A 232 -2.81 9.84 21.75
CA GLU A 232 -3.16 9.16 20.50
C GLU A 232 -2.19 8.01 20.20
N ILE A 233 -0.91 8.15 20.56
CA ILE A 233 0.06 7.03 20.54
C ILE A 233 -0.45 5.87 21.41
N CYS A 234 -0.95 6.17 22.62
CA CYS A 234 -1.51 5.16 23.52
C CYS A 234 -2.72 4.43 22.89
N ARG A 235 -3.63 5.17 22.24
CA ARG A 235 -4.78 4.56 21.53
C ARG A 235 -4.35 3.67 20.37
N CYS A 236 -3.34 4.08 19.61
CA CYS A 236 -2.79 3.27 18.53
C CYS A 236 -2.20 1.96 19.06
N TYR A 237 -1.40 2.01 20.13
CA TYR A 237 -0.89 0.79 20.76
C TYR A 237 -1.99 -0.10 21.34
N LYS A 238 -3.04 0.48 21.93
CA LYS A 238 -4.20 -0.29 22.39
C LYS A 238 -4.88 -1.01 21.23
N ALA A 239 -5.09 -0.33 20.10
CA ALA A 239 -5.68 -0.95 18.92
C ALA A 239 -4.82 -2.06 18.30
N ILE A 240 -3.48 -1.97 18.44
CA ILE A 240 -2.56 -3.07 18.08
C ILE A 240 -2.70 -4.23 19.07
N TYR A 241 -2.80 -3.94 20.37
CA TYR A 241 -2.98 -4.96 21.42
C TYR A 241 -4.29 -5.75 21.28
N ASP A 242 -5.35 -5.10 20.79
CA ASP A 242 -6.66 -5.73 20.55
C ASP A 242 -6.65 -6.74 19.37
N ILE A 243 -5.56 -6.83 18.59
CA ILE A 243 -5.43 -7.80 17.49
C ILE A 243 -5.28 -9.22 18.06
N PRO A 244 -6.12 -10.20 17.65
CA PRO A 244 -6.08 -11.57 18.19
C PRO A 244 -4.70 -12.22 18.11
N ALA A 245 -4.02 -12.11 16.96
CA ALA A 245 -2.69 -12.67 16.73
C ALA A 245 -1.60 -12.14 17.67
N ILE A 246 -1.78 -10.94 18.24
CA ILE A 246 -0.84 -10.33 19.17
C ILE A 246 -1.19 -10.71 20.61
N LYS A 247 -2.49 -10.84 20.91
CA LYS A 247 -2.98 -11.20 22.24
C LYS A 247 -2.65 -12.64 22.64
N GLU A 248 -2.53 -13.54 21.67
CA GLU A 248 -2.17 -14.95 21.89
C GLU A 248 -0.69 -15.15 22.24
N ASP A 249 0.21 -14.24 21.83
CA ASP A 249 1.66 -14.41 21.98
C ASP A 249 2.24 -13.50 23.08
N PRO A 250 2.68 -14.05 24.24
CA PRO A 250 3.24 -13.26 25.34
C PRO A 250 4.48 -12.46 24.98
N ALA A 251 5.31 -12.95 24.05
CA ALA A 251 6.50 -12.21 23.63
C ALA A 251 6.15 -10.89 22.92
N LYS A 252 4.99 -10.83 22.26
CA LYS A 252 4.56 -9.67 21.46
C LYS A 252 3.71 -8.69 22.27
N TRP A 253 2.80 -9.17 23.13
CA TRP A 253 1.93 -8.26 23.87
C TRP A 253 2.61 -7.58 25.06
N ILE A 254 3.58 -8.22 25.74
CA ILE A 254 4.33 -7.62 26.86
C ILE A 254 4.99 -6.28 26.49
N PRO A 255 5.78 -6.17 25.40
CA PRO A 255 6.42 -4.91 25.04
C PRO A 255 5.40 -3.84 24.62
N ILE A 256 4.27 -4.23 24.02
CA ILE A 256 3.20 -3.30 23.65
C ILE A 256 2.53 -2.74 24.90
N LEU A 257 2.17 -3.60 25.86
CA LEU A 257 1.53 -3.18 27.11
C LEU A 257 2.46 -2.30 27.95
N ARG A 258 3.76 -2.59 27.94
CA ARG A 258 4.79 -1.73 28.54
C ARG A 258 4.77 -0.33 27.92
N LYS A 259 4.77 -0.24 26.59
CA LYS A 259 4.72 1.05 25.87
C LYS A 259 3.44 1.81 26.20
N ILE A 260 2.28 1.15 26.23
CA ILE A 260 0.99 1.75 26.64
C ILE A 260 1.13 2.43 28.00
N CYS A 261 1.67 1.72 29.00
CA CYS A 261 1.84 2.27 30.35
C CYS A 261 2.74 3.52 30.36
N TRP A 262 3.87 3.49 29.65
CA TRP A 262 4.78 4.63 29.57
C TRP A 262 4.14 5.85 28.90
N TYR A 263 3.51 5.68 27.74
CA TYR A 263 2.89 6.78 27.03
C TYR A 263 1.69 7.37 27.78
N LEU A 264 0.98 6.55 28.56
CA LEU A 264 -0.14 7.00 29.37
C LEU A 264 0.29 7.87 30.56
N VAL A 265 1.48 7.62 31.11
CA VAL A 265 2.09 8.45 32.18
C VAL A 265 2.63 9.77 31.61
N LEU A 266 3.15 9.74 30.38
CA LEU A 266 3.66 10.93 29.70
C LEU A 266 2.55 11.83 29.14
N ALA A 267 1.36 11.29 28.91
CA ALA A 267 0.23 12.05 28.40
C ALA A 267 -0.26 13.10 29.41
N PRO A 268 -0.69 14.28 28.93
CA PRO A 268 -1.29 15.28 29.81
C PRO A 268 -2.55 14.73 30.49
N HIS A 269 -2.81 15.20 31.72
CA HIS A 269 -3.98 14.78 32.47
C HIS A 269 -5.26 15.36 31.85
N ASP A 270 -6.00 14.48 31.19
CA ASP A 270 -7.30 14.75 30.58
C ASP A 270 -8.33 13.71 31.06
N PRO A 271 -9.65 13.98 31.08
CA PRO A 271 -10.65 12.96 31.41
C PRO A 271 -10.53 11.71 30.53
N MET A 272 -10.10 11.88 29.28
CA MET A 272 -9.84 10.76 28.38
C MET A 272 -8.64 9.91 28.82
N GLN A 273 -7.57 10.54 29.29
CA GLN A 273 -6.41 9.84 29.88
C GLN A 273 -6.83 9.03 31.12
N SER A 274 -7.67 9.59 31.98
CA SER A 274 -8.17 8.90 33.17
C SER A 274 -9.05 7.70 32.83
N SER A 275 -9.88 7.81 31.78
CA SER A 275 -10.69 6.69 31.27
C SER A 275 -9.81 5.57 30.71
N LEU A 276 -8.82 5.91 29.88
CA LEU A 276 -7.83 4.96 29.35
C LEU A 276 -7.04 4.28 30.47
N LEU A 277 -6.64 5.03 31.51
CA LEU A 277 -5.95 4.50 32.68
C LEU A 277 -6.78 3.50 33.47
N ASN A 278 -8.06 3.78 33.67
CA ASN A 278 -8.96 2.82 34.33
C ASN A 278 -9.10 1.54 33.51
N ALA A 279 -9.32 1.66 32.20
CA ALA A 279 -9.41 0.51 31.31
C ALA A 279 -8.13 -0.36 31.32
N THR A 280 -6.95 0.26 31.27
CA THR A 280 -5.67 -0.47 31.32
C THR A 280 -5.40 -1.08 32.70
N LEU A 281 -5.90 -0.49 33.80
CA LEU A 281 -5.78 -1.06 35.14
C LEU A 281 -6.72 -2.26 35.38
N GLU A 282 -7.82 -2.35 34.62
CA GLU A 282 -8.76 -3.48 34.65
C GLU A 282 -8.26 -4.70 33.87
N ASP A 283 -7.26 -4.53 32.99
CA ASP A 283 -6.67 -5.62 32.22
C ASP A 283 -5.89 -6.61 33.10
N LYS A 284 -6.34 -7.88 33.11
CA LYS A 284 -5.74 -8.97 33.89
C LYS A 284 -4.26 -9.20 33.55
N ASN A 285 -3.90 -9.02 32.28
CA ASN A 285 -2.54 -9.21 31.76
C ASN A 285 -1.53 -8.22 32.35
N LEU A 286 -1.99 -7.11 32.94
CA LEU A 286 -1.14 -6.14 33.61
C LEU A 286 -0.63 -6.65 34.98
N SER A 287 -1.29 -7.66 35.56
CA SER A 287 -0.84 -8.31 36.80
C SER A 287 0.37 -9.23 36.60
N GLU A 288 0.62 -9.67 35.37
CA GLU A 288 1.75 -10.53 35.02
C GLU A 288 3.06 -9.74 34.86
N ILE A 289 2.98 -8.42 34.69
CA ILE A 289 4.18 -7.57 34.56
C ILE A 289 4.50 -6.94 35.92
N PRO A 290 5.58 -7.37 36.62
CA PRO A 290 5.98 -6.75 37.87
C PRO A 290 6.33 -5.26 37.66
N ASN A 291 6.02 -4.43 38.67
CA ASN A 291 6.29 -2.98 38.77
C ASN A 291 5.45 -2.01 37.91
N PHE A 292 4.78 -2.44 36.84
CA PHE A 292 4.00 -1.53 35.98
C PHE A 292 2.65 -1.11 36.59
N ARG A 293 2.02 -2.02 37.35
CA ARG A 293 0.79 -1.69 38.11
C ARG A 293 1.02 -0.56 39.11
N CYS A 294 2.21 -0.50 39.72
CA CYS A 294 2.61 0.57 40.63
C CYS A 294 2.80 1.89 39.90
N SER A 295 3.49 1.90 38.74
CA SER A 295 3.71 3.11 37.92
C SER A 295 2.39 3.78 37.50
N CYS A 296 1.42 2.98 37.04
CA CYS A 296 0.08 3.44 36.65
C CYS A 296 -0.75 3.90 37.86
N MET A 297 -0.64 3.23 39.01
CA MET A 297 -1.29 3.68 40.25
C MET A 297 -0.71 5.01 40.78
N PHE A 298 0.60 5.21 40.68
CA PHE A 298 1.24 6.47 41.07
C PHE A 298 0.77 7.66 40.21
N SER A 299 0.47 7.45 38.93
CA SER A 299 -0.14 8.48 38.08
C SER A 299 -1.53 8.93 38.55
N LYS A 300 -2.25 8.08 39.30
CA LYS A 300 -3.58 8.38 39.88
C LYS A 300 -3.47 9.21 41.16
N LEU A 301 -2.37 9.03 41.90
CA LEU A 301 -2.10 9.72 43.16
C LEU A 301 -1.52 11.10 42.87
N ARG A 302 -2.41 12.10 42.81
CA ARG A 302 -2.16 13.53 42.60
C ARG A 302 -1.31 14.16 43.73
N TYR A 303 -0.10 13.68 43.99
CA TYR A 303 0.80 14.27 44.99
C TYR A 303 2.14 14.71 44.39
N ARG A 304 2.34 16.01 44.54
CA ARG A 304 3.31 16.94 43.96
C ARG A 304 4.79 16.68 44.30
N ASN A 305 5.14 15.54 44.92
CA ASN A 305 6.47 15.30 45.52
C ASN A 305 7.04 13.90 45.25
N SER A 306 7.06 13.42 43.99
CA SER A 306 7.68 12.11 43.72
C SER A 306 8.34 11.92 42.38
N TRP A 307 8.92 12.97 41.77
CA TRP A 307 9.90 12.73 40.70
C TRP A 307 11.09 11.89 41.20
N ARG A 308 11.51 12.08 42.45
CA ARG A 308 12.54 11.23 43.09
C ARG A 308 12.10 9.79 43.32
N ALA A 309 10.86 9.53 43.75
CA ALA A 309 10.37 8.16 43.95
C ALA A 309 10.07 7.46 42.61
N TYR A 310 9.58 8.18 41.59
CA TYR A 310 9.40 7.64 40.24
C TYR A 310 10.75 7.25 39.63
N ILE A 311 11.80 8.07 39.79
CA ILE A 311 13.15 7.70 39.33
C ILE A 311 13.71 6.51 40.15
N LEU A 312 13.54 6.51 41.47
CA LEU A 312 14.03 5.42 42.34
C LEU A 312 13.30 4.07 42.12
N ILE A 313 12.02 4.08 41.77
CA ILE A 313 11.22 2.85 41.59
C ILE A 313 11.30 2.35 40.15
N THR A 314 11.32 3.25 39.15
CA THR A 314 11.21 2.89 37.73
C THR A 314 12.55 2.86 36.99
N ILE A 315 13.56 3.63 37.42
CA ILE A 315 14.87 3.74 36.73
C ILE A 315 15.97 3.00 37.49
N TYR A 316 15.94 2.96 38.83
CA TYR A 316 17.00 2.32 39.64
C TYR A 316 17.21 0.82 39.38
N PRO A 317 16.18 -0.01 39.07
CA PRO A 317 16.40 -1.42 38.71
C PRO A 317 17.10 -1.61 37.36
N PHE A 318 17.12 -0.58 36.51
CA PHE A 318 17.72 -0.60 35.17
C PHE A 318 19.12 0.01 35.11
N LEU A 319 19.56 0.74 36.16
CA LEU A 319 20.92 1.30 36.28
C LEU A 319 21.90 0.38 37.03
N SER A 320 21.41 -0.69 37.66
CA SER A 320 22.22 -1.61 38.47
C SER A 320 22.59 -2.93 37.74
N LYS A 321 22.50 -2.98 36.41
CA LYS A 321 23.07 -4.04 35.58
C LYS A 321 23.56 -3.46 34.25
#